data_AF-A0A258XHY9-F1
#
_entry.id   AF-A0A258XHY9-F1
#
_cell.length_a   1.000
_cell.length_b   1.000
_cell.length_c   1.000
_cell.angle_alpha   90.00
_cell.angle_beta   90.00
_cell.angle_gamma   90.00
#
_symmetry.space_group_name_H-M   'P 1'
#
loop_
_entity.id
_entity.type
_entity.pdbx_description
1 polymer ?
#
loop_
_entity_poly.entity_id
_entity_poly.type
_entity_poly.pdbx_seq_one_letter_code
_entity_poly.pdbx_strand_id
1 'polypeptide(L)'
;MSDPISGAKEHIDAARKLAATIDDIPADTALLPINHVGVIGAGTMGGGITMNFLTAGIPVTIVEMTQEALDRGVATMAKNYENTVKRGKMDAADAQAAMARLTPT
;
A
#
# COMPACT_ATOMS: atom_id res chain seq x y z
N MET A 1 -22.53 12.64 16.18
CA MET A 1 -22.13 11.22 16.05
C MET A 1 -23.35 10.40 16.42
N SER A 2 -23.76 9.45 15.59
CA SER A 2 -24.85 8.53 15.92
C SER A 2 -24.42 7.61 17.08
N ASP A 3 -25.39 7.13 17.85
CA ASP A 3 -25.13 6.15 18.89
C ASP A 3 -24.48 4.87 18.30
N PRO A 4 -23.55 4.21 19.01
CA PRO A 4 -22.97 2.96 18.55
C PRO A 4 -24.04 1.88 18.34
N ILE A 5 -23.98 1.17 17.21
CA ILE A 5 -24.83 0.01 16.97
C ILE A 5 -24.39 -1.13 17.90
N SER A 6 -25.29 -1.59 18.77
CA SER A 6 -25.03 -2.69 19.69
C SER A 6 -24.53 -3.94 18.95
N GLY A 7 -23.41 -4.53 19.39
CA GLY A 7 -22.82 -5.73 18.78
C GLY A 7 -21.95 -5.49 17.54
N ALA A 8 -21.89 -4.27 17.01
CA ALA A 8 -21.17 -4.00 15.75
C ALA A 8 -19.65 -4.17 15.87
N LYS A 9 -19.08 -3.78 17.01
CA LYS A 9 -17.64 -3.93 17.25
C LYS A 9 -17.25 -5.41 17.29
N GLU A 10 -17.99 -6.19 18.06
CA GLU A 10 -17.78 -7.63 18.23
C GLU A 10 -17.88 -8.36 16.89
N HIS A 11 -18.86 -7.98 16.07
CA HIS A 11 -19.02 -8.53 14.73
C HIS A 11 -17.83 -8.19 13.82
N ILE A 12 -17.38 -6.94 13.79
CA ILE A 12 -16.23 -6.50 12.98
C ILE A 12 -14.95 -7.22 13.42
N ASP A 13 -14.73 -7.37 14.72
CA ASP A 13 -13.56 -8.05 15.28
C ASP A 13 -13.57 -9.55 14.91
N ALA A 14 -14.73 -10.21 15.02
CA ALA A 14 -14.90 -11.60 14.60
C ALA A 14 -14.68 -11.77 13.09
N ALA A 15 -15.26 -10.89 12.26
CA ALA A 15 -15.12 -10.92 10.81
C ALA A 15 -13.67 -10.70 10.36
N ARG A 16 -12.92 -9.80 11.03
CA ARG A 16 -11.49 -9.59 10.75
C ARG A 16 -10.65 -10.84 11.03
N LYS A 17 -10.91 -11.53 12.14
CA LYS A 17 -10.21 -12.78 12.47
C LYS A 17 -10.50 -13.86 11.44
N LEU A 18 -11.76 -13.98 11.02
CA LEU A 18 -12.18 -14.94 9.99
C LEU A 18 -11.53 -14.63 8.63
N ALA A 19 -11.49 -13.36 8.22
CA ALA A 19 -10.86 -12.96 6.95
C ALA A 19 -9.35 -13.24 6.87
N ALA A 20 -8.68 -13.40 8.02
CA ALA A 20 -7.26 -13.75 8.10
C ALA A 20 -7.01 -15.27 8.15
N THR A 21 -8.06 -16.09 8.21
CA THR A 21 -7.96 -17.55 8.29
C THR A 21 -8.39 -18.17 6.96
N ILE A 22 -7.64 -19.15 6.48
CA ILE A 22 -7.96 -19.91 5.27
C ILE A 22 -8.10 -21.38 5.71
N ASP A 23 -9.30 -21.95 5.56
CA ASP A 23 -9.68 -23.23 6.20
C ASP A 23 -8.77 -24.41 5.85
N ASP A 24 -8.21 -24.43 4.64
CA ASP A 24 -7.36 -25.48 4.10
C ASP A 24 -5.86 -25.16 4.16
N ILE A 25 -5.45 -24.05 4.80
CA ILE A 25 -4.05 -23.65 4.96
C ILE A 25 -3.68 -23.63 6.45
N PRO A 26 -2.74 -24.48 6.90
CA PRO A 26 -2.25 -24.47 8.28
C PRO A 26 -1.68 -23.11 8.70
N ALA A 27 -1.96 -22.70 9.94
CA ALA A 27 -1.51 -21.40 10.47
C ALA A 27 0.02 -21.27 10.57
N ASP A 28 0.74 -22.39 10.60
CA ASP A 28 2.20 -22.49 10.63
C ASP A 28 2.84 -22.65 9.24
N THR A 29 2.06 -22.47 8.16
CA THR A 29 2.58 -22.48 6.78
C THR A 29 3.72 -21.46 6.66
N ALA A 30 4.91 -21.93 6.28
CA ALA A 30 6.09 -21.09 6.15
C ALA A 30 5.87 -20.01 5.09
N LEU A 31 6.09 -18.75 5.48
CA LEU A 31 5.96 -17.61 4.58
C LEU A 31 7.25 -17.38 3.80
N LEU A 32 7.11 -17.04 2.52
CA LEU A 32 8.24 -16.61 1.69
C LEU A 32 8.58 -15.14 2.00
N PRO A 33 9.86 -14.80 2.19
CA PRO A 33 10.25 -13.41 2.37
C PRO A 33 10.03 -12.61 1.07
N ILE A 34 9.29 -11.52 1.16
CA ILE A 34 9.06 -10.60 0.03
C ILE A 34 10.04 -9.44 0.15
N ASN A 35 11.15 -9.53 -0.60
CA ASN A 35 12.22 -8.53 -0.57
C ASN A 35 12.06 -7.44 -1.65
N HIS A 36 11.27 -7.69 -2.70
CA HIS A 36 11.05 -6.77 -3.82
C HIS A 36 9.70 -7.08 -4.48
N VAL A 37 9.00 -6.07 -4.99
CA VAL A 37 7.70 -6.21 -5.66
C VAL A 37 7.74 -5.61 -7.06
N GLY A 38 7.11 -6.28 -8.02
CA GLY A 38 6.83 -5.73 -9.34
C GLY A 38 5.37 -5.30 -9.45
N VAL A 39 5.10 -4.11 -9.99
CA VAL A 39 3.75 -3.61 -10.26
C VAL A 39 3.65 -3.24 -11.74
N ILE A 40 2.61 -3.73 -12.41
CA ILE A 40 2.36 -3.45 -13.83
C ILE A 40 1.24 -2.41 -13.90
N GLY A 41 1.54 -1.27 -14.53
CA GLY A 41 0.66 -0.11 -14.67
C GLY A 41 0.91 0.94 -13.60
N ALA A 42 1.04 2.20 -14.01
CA ALA A 42 1.27 3.35 -13.12
C ALA A 42 0.02 4.25 -12.97
N GLY A 43 -1.14 3.76 -13.39
CA GLY A 43 -2.44 4.40 -13.16
C GLY A 43 -2.85 4.42 -11.67
N THR A 44 -4.08 4.84 -11.39
CA THR A 44 -4.59 5.04 -10.03
C THR A 44 -4.40 3.83 -9.11
N MET A 45 -4.74 2.63 -9.61
CA MET A 45 -4.62 1.40 -8.82
C MET A 45 -3.15 1.02 -8.60
N GLY A 46 -2.34 1.01 -9.65
CA GLY A 46 -0.93 0.65 -9.58
C GLY A 46 -0.11 1.59 -8.70
N GLY A 47 -0.37 2.88 -8.77
CA GLY A 47 0.23 3.87 -7.87
C GLY A 47 -0.17 3.64 -6.41
N GLY A 48 -1.45 3.38 -6.14
CA GLY A 48 -1.93 3.07 -4.78
C GLY A 48 -1.32 1.79 -4.20
N ILE A 49 -1.27 0.72 -4.99
CA ILE A 49 -0.63 -0.55 -4.58
C ILE A 49 0.86 -0.32 -4.29
N THR A 50 1.55 0.37 -5.20
CA THR A 50 2.98 0.71 -5.05
C THR A 50 3.24 1.47 -3.76
N MET A 51 2.48 2.52 -3.48
CA MET A 51 2.64 3.32 -2.25
C MET A 51 2.49 2.51 -0.96
N ASN A 52 1.63 1.49 -0.92
CA ASN A 52 1.50 0.62 0.26
C ASN A 52 2.80 -0.12 0.55
N PHE A 53 3.40 -0.74 -0.48
CA PHE A 53 4.67 -1.46 -0.34
C PHE A 53 5.84 -0.54 0.00
N LEU A 54 5.95 0.61 -0.67
CA LEU A 54 7.00 1.60 -0.40
C LEU A 54 6.97 2.10 1.05
N THR A 55 5.76 2.34 1.58
CA THR A 55 5.55 2.78 2.98
C THR A 55 5.84 1.65 3.97
N ALA A 56 5.58 0.40 3.60
CA ALA A 56 5.98 -0.79 4.37
C ALA A 56 7.50 -1.07 4.30
N GLY A 57 8.25 -0.28 3.54
CA GLY A 57 9.70 -0.41 3.40
C GLY A 57 10.14 -1.43 2.34
N ILE A 58 9.22 -1.94 1.52
CA ILE A 58 9.48 -2.91 0.46
C ILE A 58 9.76 -2.18 -0.86
N PRO A 59 10.93 -2.39 -1.49
CA PRO A 59 11.23 -1.83 -2.81
C PRO A 59 10.28 -2.30 -3.90
N VAL A 60 9.94 -1.39 -4.81
CA VAL A 60 8.99 -1.65 -5.90
C VAL A 60 9.57 -1.22 -7.24
N THR A 61 9.49 -2.10 -8.24
CA THR A 61 9.63 -1.73 -9.64
C THR A 61 8.24 -1.57 -10.24
N ILE A 62 7.94 -0.38 -10.78
CA ILE A 62 6.66 -0.12 -11.47
C ILE A 62 6.90 0.01 -12.97
N VAL A 63 6.14 -0.73 -13.77
CA VAL A 63 6.30 -0.82 -15.22
C VAL A 63 5.12 -0.15 -15.93
N GLU A 64 5.39 0.69 -16.93
CA GLU A 64 4.37 1.22 -17.84
C GLU A 64 4.73 1.05 -19.32
N MET A 65 3.73 1.18 -20.19
CA MET A 65 3.93 1.10 -21.64
C MET A 65 4.51 2.38 -22.23
N THR A 66 4.17 3.55 -21.68
CA THR A 66 4.66 4.85 -22.19
C THR A 66 5.27 5.68 -21.07
N GLN A 67 6.32 6.44 -21.40
CA GLN A 67 6.99 7.31 -20.45
C GLN A 67 6.04 8.35 -19.87
N GLU A 68 5.11 8.90 -20.67
CA GLU A 68 4.16 9.89 -20.18
C GLU A 68 3.19 9.30 -19.16
N ALA A 69 2.80 8.03 -19.30
CA ALA A 69 1.96 7.35 -18.32
C ALA A 69 2.73 7.10 -17.02
N LEU A 70 3.99 6.65 -17.15
CA LEU A 70 4.90 6.43 -16.03
C LEU A 70 5.11 7.72 -15.22
N ASP A 71 5.49 8.80 -15.88
CA ASP A 71 5.76 10.11 -15.25
C ASP A 71 4.52 10.65 -14.53
N ARG A 72 3.33 10.54 -15.15
CA ARG A 72 2.07 10.93 -14.52
C ARG A 72 1.79 10.10 -13.26
N GLY A 73 2.04 8.79 -13.30
CA GLY A 73 1.88 7.90 -12.15
C GLY A 73 2.82 8.27 -11.00
N VAL A 74 4.12 8.43 -11.31
CA VAL A 74 5.15 8.83 -10.34
C VAL A 74 4.84 10.18 -9.71
N ALA A 75 4.47 11.18 -10.52
CA ALA A 75 4.10 12.51 -10.03
C ALA A 75 2.85 12.45 -9.12
N THR A 76 1.88 11.59 -9.45
CA THR A 76 0.68 11.40 -8.62
C THR A 76 1.03 10.79 -7.26
N MET A 77 1.91 9.79 -7.23
CA MET A 77 2.38 9.19 -5.97
C MET A 77 3.13 10.21 -5.10
N ALA A 78 4.06 10.98 -5.70
CA ALA A 78 4.78 12.03 -4.99
C ALA A 78 3.81 13.07 -4.37
N LYS A 79 2.83 13.54 -5.15
CA LYS A 79 1.79 14.47 -4.68
C LYS A 79 0.95 13.88 -3.54
N ASN A 80 0.64 12.58 -3.57
CA ASN A 80 -0.10 11.93 -2.50
C ASN A 80 0.70 11.88 -1.19
N TYR A 81 2.01 11.61 -1.27
CA TYR A 81 2.89 11.68 -0.11
C TYR A 81 2.99 13.10 0.43
N GLU A 82 3.20 14.11 -0.41
CA GLU A 82 3.20 15.52 0.00
C GLU A 82 1.91 15.92 0.73
N ASN A 83 0.75 15.49 0.22
CA ASN A 83 -0.54 15.77 0.86
C ASN A 83 -0.68 15.07 2.21
N THR A 84 -0.13 13.87 2.35
CA THR A 84 -0.13 13.11 3.61
C THR A 84 0.75 13.78 4.66
N VAL A 85 1.92 14.29 4.24
CA VAL A 85 2.84 15.09 5.07
C VAL A 85 2.18 16.41 5.49
N LYS A 86 1.57 17.14 4.55
CA LYS A 86 0.84 18.40 4.84
C LYS A 86 -0.31 18.21 5.83
N ARG A 87 -0.91 17.01 5.85
CA ARG A 87 -1.97 16.63 6.81
C ARG A 87 -1.42 16.15 8.16
N GLY A 88 -0.11 16.13 8.37
CA GLY A 88 0.54 15.67 9.60
C GLY A 88 0.39 14.18 9.85
N LYS A 89 0.14 13.37 8.81
CA LYS A 89 -0.05 11.91 8.93
C LYS A 89 1.22 11.11 8.65
N MET A 90 2.30 11.76 8.21
CA MET A 90 3.57 11.16 7.83
C MET A 90 4.66 12.23 7.87
N ASP A 91 5.89 11.86 8.23
CA ASP A 91 7.04 12.76 8.20
C ASP A 91 7.59 12.90 6.77
N ALA A 92 8.17 14.08 6.47
CA ALA A 92 8.76 14.33 5.16
C ALA A 92 9.92 13.37 4.83
N ALA A 93 10.67 12.95 5.84
CA ALA A 93 11.75 11.98 5.70
C ALA A 93 11.23 10.59 5.31
N ASP A 94 10.11 10.16 5.88
CA ASP A 94 9.48 8.88 5.55
C ASP A 94 8.94 8.86 4.13
N ALA A 95 8.30 9.96 3.71
CA ALA A 95 7.85 10.14 2.34
C ALA A 95 9.02 10.08 1.33
N GLN A 96 10.13 10.74 1.64
CA GLN A 96 11.33 10.70 0.81
C GLN A 96 11.93 9.29 0.76
N ALA A 97 12.02 8.60 1.90
CA ALA A 97 12.51 7.23 1.98
C ALA A 97 11.62 6.25 1.21
N ALA A 98 10.29 6.44 1.24
CA ALA A 98 9.35 5.65 0.45
C ALA A 98 9.60 5.85 -1.05
N MET A 99 9.70 7.09 -1.52
CA MET A 99 9.97 7.37 -2.94
C MET A 99 11.35 6.89 -3.40
N ALA A 100 12.36 6.88 -2.52
CA ALA A 100 13.69 6.36 -2.83
C ALA A 100 13.72 4.84 -3.09
N ARG A 101 12.69 4.10 -2.66
CA ARG A 101 12.53 2.66 -2.89
C ARG A 101 11.84 2.33 -4.22
N LEU A 102 11.39 3.34 -4.96
CA LEU A 102 10.68 3.18 -6.23
C LEU A 102 11.66 3.13 -7.40
N THR A 103 11.52 2.12 -8.27
CA THR A 103 12.19 2.04 -9.57
C THR A 103 11.14 2.10 -10.69
N PRO A 104 10.94 3.26 -11.34
CA PRO A 104 10.03 3.39 -12.47
C PRO A 104 10.71 2.91 -13.76
N THR A 105 10.02 2.08 -14.55
CA THR A 105 10.51 1.52 -15.83
C THR A 105 9.43 1.42 -16.90
#